data_AF-A0A4D4L6G0-F1
#
_entry.id   AF-A0A4D4L6G0-F1
#
_cell.length_a   1.000
_cell.length_b   1.000
_cell.length_c   1.000
_cell.angle_alpha   90.00
_cell.angle_beta   90.00
_cell.angle_gamma   90.00
#
_symmetry.space_group_name_H-M   'P 1'
#
loop_
_entity.id
_entity.type
_entity.pdbx_description
1 polymer ?
#
loop_
_entity_poly.entity_id
_entity_poly.type
_entity_poly.pdbx_seq_one_letter_code
_entity_poly.pdbx_strand_id
1 'polypeptide(L)'
;MGLTPLEGLVMGTRSGDIDPAAIFHLSRVGGMSTDEIDTLLNKRSGLAGLCGDNDMREIGRRMGEGDQAAQLAFDIYIHRLRKYVGAYAAVLGRVDAIAFTAGVGENSAAVREAAMRGLTAFGIEVDGVRNALRSATARLISTEASRVAVAVVPTDEELEIASQTYHLVSA
;
A
#
# COMPACT_ATOMS: atom_id res chain seq x y z
N MET A 1 5.58 9.11 -2.20
CA MET A 1 5.00 10.32 -1.59
C MET A 1 5.77 11.51 -2.13
N GLY A 2 5.14 12.68 -2.17
CA GLY A 2 5.73 13.88 -2.75
C GLY A 2 6.03 14.94 -1.70
N LEU A 3 5.65 16.19 -2.02
CA LEU A 3 5.76 17.32 -1.10
C LEU A 3 5.02 17.08 0.21
N THR A 4 3.87 16.39 0.15
CA THR A 4 3.09 16.00 1.33
C THR A 4 2.83 14.50 1.34
N PRO A 5 2.35 13.97 2.48
CA PRO A 5 1.91 12.58 2.56
C PRO A 5 0.70 12.18 1.72
N LEU A 6 0.10 13.10 0.96
CA LEU A 6 -1.12 12.84 0.18
C LEU A 6 -0.85 12.12 -1.14
N GLU A 7 0.26 12.45 -1.82
CA GLU A 7 0.60 11.86 -3.12
C GLU A 7 0.97 10.37 -2.98
N GLY A 8 0.51 9.57 -3.94
CA GLY A 8 0.95 8.21 -4.14
C GLY A 8 -0.16 7.18 -4.14
N LEU A 9 0.03 6.21 -3.25
CA LEU A 9 -0.87 5.09 -3.05
C LEU A 9 -2.21 5.53 -2.49
N VAL A 10 -3.24 4.74 -2.78
CA VAL A 10 -4.49 4.79 -2.00
C VAL A 10 -4.16 4.36 -0.58
N MET A 11 -4.64 5.12 0.41
CA MET A 11 -4.41 4.85 1.83
C MET A 11 -5.73 4.63 2.56
N GLY A 12 -5.69 4.48 3.89
CA GLY A 12 -6.88 4.35 4.71
C GLY A 12 -7.89 5.49 4.51
N THR A 13 -7.45 6.75 4.66
CA THR A 13 -8.33 7.93 4.52
C THR A 13 -7.86 8.95 3.48
N ARG A 14 -6.66 8.75 2.93
CA ARG A 14 -6.06 9.64 1.93
C ARG A 14 -6.31 9.12 0.52
N SER A 15 -6.56 10.04 -0.42
CA SER A 15 -6.87 9.68 -1.82
C SER A 15 -5.71 8.99 -2.53
N GLY A 16 -4.47 9.39 -2.25
CA GLY A 16 -3.36 9.13 -3.16
C GLY A 16 -3.47 10.00 -4.41
N ASP A 17 -2.81 9.58 -5.49
CA ASP A 17 -2.87 10.29 -6.77
C ASP A 17 -4.30 10.41 -7.29
N ILE A 18 -4.63 11.61 -7.71
CA ILE A 18 -5.85 11.97 -8.44
C ILE A 18 -5.47 12.93 -9.56
N ASP A 19 -6.36 13.10 -10.53
CA ASP A 19 -6.22 14.16 -11.52
C ASP A 19 -6.25 15.53 -10.82
N PRO A 20 -5.25 16.42 -11.03
CA PRO A 20 -5.29 17.79 -10.51
C PRO A 20 -6.56 18.55 -10.92
N ALA A 21 -7.15 18.25 -12.08
CA ALA A 21 -8.40 18.86 -12.54
C ALA A 21 -9.60 18.57 -11.61
N ALA A 22 -9.56 17.45 -10.87
CA ALA A 22 -10.60 17.11 -9.90
C ALA A 22 -10.72 18.16 -8.78
N ILE A 23 -9.60 18.73 -8.33
CA ILE A 23 -9.58 19.79 -7.30
C ILE A 23 -10.34 21.03 -7.80
N PHE A 24 -10.05 21.45 -9.03
CA PHE A 24 -10.74 22.60 -9.62
C PHE A 24 -12.21 22.33 -9.88
N HIS A 25 -12.57 21.10 -10.24
CA HIS A 25 -13.96 20.71 -10.44
C HIS A 25 -14.74 20.75 -9.12
N LEU A 26 -14.19 20.17 -8.04
CA LEU A 26 -14.80 20.19 -6.70
C LEU A 26 -15.00 21.62 -6.19
N SER A 27 -14.07 22.52 -6.47
CA SER A 27 -14.21 23.92 -6.08
C SER A 27 -15.24 24.66 -6.94
N ARG A 28 -15.10 24.63 -8.27
CA ARG A 28 -15.92 25.44 -9.19
C ARG A 28 -17.35 24.94 -9.34
N VAL A 29 -17.54 23.62 -9.34
CA VAL A 29 -18.84 22.98 -9.56
C VAL A 29 -19.42 22.48 -8.24
N GLY A 30 -18.59 21.85 -7.40
CA GLY A 30 -19.01 21.36 -6.08
C GLY A 30 -19.13 22.46 -5.01
N GLY A 31 -18.67 23.68 -5.30
CA GLY A 31 -18.74 24.82 -4.38
C GLY A 31 -17.85 24.67 -3.13
N MET A 32 -16.91 23.73 -3.13
CA MET A 32 -16.07 23.45 -1.98
C MET A 32 -14.94 24.49 -1.85
N SER A 33 -14.69 24.93 -0.62
CA SER A 33 -13.48 25.68 -0.27
C SER A 33 -12.23 24.78 -0.38
N THR A 34 -11.06 25.42 -0.44
CA THR A 34 -9.77 24.70 -0.46
C THR A 34 -9.58 23.84 0.78
N ASP A 35 -10.03 24.29 1.95
CA ASP A 35 -9.87 23.57 3.22
C ASP A 35 -10.80 22.35 3.29
N GLU A 36 -12.00 22.45 2.71
CA GLU A 36 -12.93 21.31 2.59
C GLU A 36 -12.40 20.26 1.62
N ILE A 37 -11.75 20.68 0.53
CA ILE A 37 -11.10 19.77 -0.42
C ILE A 37 -9.89 19.11 0.24
N ASP A 38 -9.05 19.86 0.95
CA ASP A 38 -7.93 19.28 1.69
C ASP A 38 -8.41 18.23 2.71
N THR A 39 -9.46 18.56 3.47
CA THR A 39 -10.10 17.62 4.41
C THR A 39 -10.67 16.40 3.69
N LEU A 40 -11.33 16.59 2.55
CA LEU A 40 -11.84 15.49 1.73
C LEU A 40 -10.71 14.54 1.32
N LEU A 41 -9.65 15.08 0.75
CA LEU A 41 -8.54 14.28 0.20
C LEU A 41 -7.69 13.62 1.29
N ASN A 42 -7.56 14.23 2.47
CA ASN A 42 -6.75 13.68 3.56
C ASN A 42 -7.51 12.76 4.53
N LYS A 43 -8.79 13.04 4.78
CA LYS A 43 -9.55 12.43 5.89
C LYS A 43 -10.79 11.66 5.46
N ARG A 44 -11.35 11.93 4.28
CA ARG A 44 -12.62 11.33 3.82
C ARG A 44 -12.52 10.61 2.47
N SER A 45 -11.30 10.30 2.04
CA SER A 45 -11.00 9.59 0.79
C SER A 45 -10.40 8.22 1.10
N GLY A 46 -9.66 7.64 0.15
CA GLY A 46 -9.01 6.36 0.33
C GLY A 46 -10.02 5.22 0.52
N LEU A 47 -9.62 4.19 1.26
CA LEU A 47 -10.49 3.06 1.58
C LEU A 47 -11.77 3.51 2.30
N ALA A 48 -11.64 4.42 3.29
CA ALA A 48 -12.78 4.95 4.03
C ALA A 48 -13.79 5.65 3.13
N GLY A 49 -13.32 6.48 2.19
CA GLY A 49 -14.19 7.15 1.23
C GLY A 49 -14.83 6.21 0.20
N LEU A 50 -14.17 5.09 -0.11
CA LEU A 50 -14.64 4.13 -1.13
C LEU A 50 -15.64 3.11 -0.57
N CYS A 51 -15.41 2.58 0.63
CA CYS A 51 -16.24 1.52 1.20
C CYS A 51 -16.70 1.76 2.65
N GLY A 52 -16.43 2.95 3.22
CA GLY A 52 -16.82 3.31 4.58
C GLY A 52 -15.93 2.74 5.69
N ASP A 53 -14.83 2.08 5.36
CA ASP A 53 -13.90 1.49 6.33
C ASP A 53 -12.44 1.65 5.86
N ASN A 54 -11.50 1.73 6.79
CA ASN A 54 -10.06 1.83 6.50
C ASN A 54 -9.21 0.70 7.09
N ASP A 55 -9.81 -0.21 7.86
CA ASP A 55 -9.13 -1.41 8.36
C ASP A 55 -9.19 -2.50 7.27
N MET A 56 -8.02 -2.83 6.73
CA MET A 56 -7.89 -3.86 5.69
C MET A 56 -8.39 -5.25 6.15
N ARG A 57 -8.38 -5.54 7.46
CA ARG A 57 -8.93 -6.80 8.00
C ARG A 57 -10.45 -6.84 7.86
N GLU A 58 -11.11 -5.74 8.18
CA GLU A 58 -12.55 -5.63 8.10
C GLU A 58 -13.03 -5.59 6.64
N ILE A 59 -12.30 -4.88 5.78
CA ILE A 59 -12.52 -4.91 4.33
C ILE A 59 -12.40 -6.35 3.80
N GLY A 60 -11.38 -7.10 4.22
CA GLY A 60 -11.22 -8.51 3.86
C GLY A 60 -12.38 -9.41 4.32
N ARG A 61 -12.90 -9.19 5.54
CA ARG A 61 -14.10 -9.89 6.05
C ARG A 61 -15.32 -9.60 5.17
N ARG A 62 -15.59 -8.32 4.90
CA ARG A 62 -16.72 -7.87 4.08
C ARG A 62 -16.65 -8.38 2.65
N MET A 63 -15.45 -8.43 2.06
CA MET A 63 -15.24 -9.08 0.75
C MET A 63 -15.65 -10.56 0.79
N GLY A 64 -15.29 -11.29 1.85
CA GLY A 64 -15.70 -12.69 2.04
C GLY A 64 -17.20 -12.89 2.19
N GLU A 65 -17.92 -11.84 2.61
CA GLU A 65 -19.39 -11.81 2.73
C GLU A 65 -20.10 -11.30 1.47
N GLY A 66 -19.35 -10.98 0.41
CA GLY A 66 -19.89 -10.54 -0.87
C GLY A 66 -20.18 -9.04 -0.97
N ASP A 67 -19.63 -8.21 -0.07
CA ASP A 67 -19.75 -6.75 -0.15
C ASP A 67 -18.99 -6.20 -1.36
N GLN A 68 -19.76 -5.70 -2.35
CA GLN A 68 -19.21 -5.18 -3.60
C GLN A 68 -18.41 -3.88 -3.41
N ALA A 69 -18.77 -3.03 -2.45
CA ALA A 69 -18.03 -1.79 -2.19
C ALA A 69 -16.66 -2.10 -1.57
N ALA A 70 -16.60 -3.05 -0.64
CA ALA A 70 -15.34 -3.51 -0.06
C ALA A 70 -14.43 -4.14 -1.13
N GLN A 71 -14.98 -4.98 -2.00
CA GLN A 71 -14.25 -5.57 -3.13
C GLN A 71 -13.69 -4.50 -4.07
N LEU A 72 -14.51 -3.52 -4.47
CA LEU A 72 -14.07 -2.44 -5.34
C LEU A 72 -12.97 -1.58 -4.69
N ALA A 73 -13.10 -1.25 -3.41
CA ALA A 73 -12.09 -0.49 -2.69
C ALA A 73 -10.75 -1.23 -2.63
N PHE A 74 -10.78 -2.54 -2.35
CA PHE A 74 -9.60 -3.40 -2.38
C PHE A 74 -8.97 -3.45 -3.78
N ASP A 75 -9.77 -3.62 -4.84
CA ASP A 75 -9.27 -3.70 -6.21
C ASP A 75 -8.63 -2.38 -6.66
N ILE A 76 -9.21 -1.23 -6.30
CA ILE A 76 -8.61 0.10 -6.55
C ILE A 76 -7.28 0.25 -5.81
N TYR A 77 -7.22 -0.18 -4.53
CA TYR A 77 -6.01 -0.16 -3.72
C TYR A 77 -4.89 -1.01 -4.37
N ILE A 78 -5.21 -2.27 -4.75
CA ILE A 78 -4.27 -3.18 -5.39
C ILE A 78 -3.86 -2.66 -6.77
N HIS A 79 -4.79 -2.13 -7.56
CA HIS A 79 -4.50 -1.55 -8.86
C HIS A 79 -3.45 -0.44 -8.74
N ARG A 80 -3.65 0.49 -7.79
CA ARG A 80 -2.68 1.57 -7.57
C ARG A 80 -1.33 1.04 -7.10
N LEU A 81 -1.32 0.11 -6.16
CA LEU A 81 -0.08 -0.51 -5.66
C LEU A 81 0.72 -1.18 -6.79
N ARG A 82 0.04 -1.93 -7.67
CA ARG A 82 0.66 -2.57 -8.83
C ARG A 82 1.29 -1.57 -9.79
N LYS A 83 0.62 -0.44 -10.05
CA LYS A 83 1.18 0.63 -10.88
C LYS A 83 2.49 1.15 -10.30
N TYR A 84 2.58 1.36 -8.99
CA TYR A 84 3.80 1.83 -8.32
C TYR A 84 4.92 0.79 -8.36
N VAL A 85 4.62 -0.49 -8.15
CA VAL A 85 5.61 -1.57 -8.30
C VAL A 85 6.16 -1.61 -9.72
N GLY A 86 5.30 -1.56 -10.74
CA GLY A 86 5.72 -1.53 -12.15
C GLY A 86 6.54 -0.28 -12.49
N ALA A 87 6.13 0.89 -12.02
CA ALA A 87 6.86 2.14 -12.24
C ALA A 87 8.26 2.07 -11.63
N TYR A 88 8.38 1.62 -10.38
CA TYR A 88 9.68 1.52 -9.71
C TYR A 88 10.56 0.42 -10.29
N ALA A 89 9.98 -0.68 -10.76
CA ALA A 89 10.74 -1.68 -11.51
C ALA A 89 11.36 -1.09 -12.79
N ALA A 90 10.61 -0.26 -13.52
CA ALA A 90 11.13 0.43 -14.70
C ALA A 90 12.23 1.45 -14.35
N VAL A 91 12.09 2.17 -13.22
CA VAL A 91 13.11 3.13 -12.74
C VAL A 91 14.41 2.43 -12.35
N LEU A 92 14.33 1.30 -11.64
CA LEU A 92 15.51 0.54 -11.20
C LEU A 92 16.16 -0.26 -12.33
N GLY A 93 15.39 -0.63 -13.36
CA GLY A 93 15.81 -1.53 -14.44
C GLY A 93 15.91 -2.99 -13.98
N ARG A 94 16.75 -3.26 -12.99
CA ARG A 94 16.84 -4.57 -12.31
C ARG A 94 16.30 -4.44 -10.88
N VAL A 95 15.40 -5.35 -10.52
CA VAL A 95 14.87 -5.48 -9.15
C VAL A 95 15.39 -6.78 -8.56
N ASP A 96 16.11 -6.71 -7.46
CA ASP A 96 16.58 -7.90 -6.74
C ASP A 96 15.58 -8.35 -5.68
N ALA A 97 14.89 -7.40 -5.05
CA ALA A 97 13.91 -7.71 -4.01
C ALA A 97 12.75 -6.72 -3.95
N ILE A 98 11.60 -7.21 -3.47
CA ILE A 98 10.43 -6.43 -3.07
C ILE A 98 10.11 -6.80 -1.62
N ALA A 99 10.07 -5.81 -0.73
CA ALA A 99 9.76 -6.00 0.68
C ALA A 99 8.40 -5.38 1.02
N PHE A 100 7.55 -6.16 1.68
CA PHE A 100 6.33 -5.67 2.32
C PHE A 100 6.59 -5.42 3.81
N THR A 101 6.12 -4.29 4.31
CA THR A 101 6.32 -3.85 5.69
C THR A 101 5.10 -3.04 6.18
N ALA A 102 5.15 -2.59 7.42
CA ALA A 102 4.11 -1.88 8.14
C ALA A 102 2.80 -2.67 8.27
N GLY A 103 1.81 -2.10 8.96
CA GLY A 103 0.59 -2.80 9.37
C GLY A 103 -0.07 -3.67 8.29
N VAL A 104 -0.36 -3.12 7.12
CA VAL A 104 -1.01 -3.87 6.02
C VAL A 104 -0.05 -4.84 5.34
N GLY A 105 1.17 -4.40 5.03
CA GLY A 105 2.14 -5.23 4.30
C GLY A 105 2.59 -6.44 5.10
N GLU A 106 2.70 -6.32 6.43
CA GLU A 106 3.09 -7.42 7.31
C GLU A 106 1.96 -8.44 7.52
N ASN A 107 0.72 -7.94 7.67
CA ASN A 107 -0.38 -8.75 8.19
C ASN A 107 -1.38 -9.23 7.12
N SER A 108 -1.43 -8.59 5.94
CA SER A 108 -2.38 -8.97 4.88
C SER A 108 -1.72 -9.81 3.79
N ALA A 109 -1.80 -11.13 3.93
CA ALA A 109 -1.36 -12.07 2.88
C ALA A 109 -2.11 -11.85 1.56
N ALA A 110 -3.41 -11.52 1.63
CA ALA A 110 -4.24 -11.24 0.47
C ALA A 110 -3.75 -10.01 -0.32
N VAL A 111 -3.33 -8.94 0.36
CA VAL A 111 -2.76 -7.76 -0.30
C VAL A 111 -1.46 -8.12 -1.01
N ARG A 112 -0.53 -8.82 -0.34
CA ARG A 112 0.75 -9.22 -0.93
C ARG A 112 0.57 -10.08 -2.17
N GLU A 113 -0.31 -11.07 -2.07
CA GLU A 113 -0.64 -11.97 -3.17
C GLU A 113 -1.26 -11.21 -4.34
N ALA A 114 -2.29 -10.40 -4.10
CA ALA A 114 -2.97 -9.66 -5.14
C ALA A 114 -2.06 -8.61 -5.81
N ALA A 115 -1.19 -7.95 -5.04
CA ALA A 115 -0.22 -7.01 -5.55
C ALA A 115 0.81 -7.68 -6.48
N MET A 116 1.24 -8.91 -6.19
CA MET A 116 2.27 -9.60 -6.96
C MET A 116 1.73 -10.55 -8.05
N ARG A 117 0.43 -10.85 -8.03
CA ARG A 117 -0.20 -11.81 -8.96
C ARG A 117 0.07 -11.50 -10.43
N GLY A 118 0.43 -12.52 -11.22
CA GLY A 118 0.63 -12.40 -12.66
C GLY A 118 1.86 -11.59 -13.08
N LEU A 119 2.83 -11.37 -12.18
CA LEU A 119 4.09 -10.68 -12.49
C LEU A 119 5.24 -11.64 -12.82
N THR A 120 4.94 -12.86 -13.27
CA THR A 120 5.95 -13.88 -13.63
C THR A 120 6.88 -13.41 -14.77
N ALA A 121 6.36 -12.60 -15.71
CA ALA A 121 7.17 -11.97 -16.75
C ALA A 121 8.25 -11.03 -16.17
N PHE A 122 7.96 -10.37 -15.05
CA PHE A 122 8.91 -9.57 -14.28
C PHE A 122 9.81 -10.42 -13.36
N GLY A 123 9.68 -11.75 -13.40
CA GLY A 123 10.45 -12.67 -12.57
C GLY A 123 9.98 -12.75 -11.13
N ILE A 124 8.74 -12.36 -10.86
CA ILE A 124 8.14 -12.35 -9.52
C ILE A 124 7.15 -13.51 -9.42
N GLU A 125 7.36 -14.39 -8.44
CA GLU A 125 6.46 -15.48 -8.10
C GLU A 125 6.38 -15.65 -6.57
N VAL A 126 5.15 -15.57 -6.03
CA VAL A 126 4.87 -15.68 -4.59
C VAL A 126 4.46 -17.12 -4.27
N ASP A 127 5.07 -17.69 -3.24
CA ASP A 127 4.67 -18.96 -2.65
C ASP A 127 3.48 -18.73 -1.71
N GLY A 128 2.32 -19.28 -2.05
CA GLY A 128 1.08 -19.09 -1.28
C GLY A 128 1.17 -19.62 0.15
N VAL A 129 1.90 -20.72 0.38
CA VAL A 129 2.08 -21.31 1.70
C VAL A 129 2.97 -20.41 2.55
N ARG A 130 4.14 -20.01 2.05
CA ARG A 130 5.04 -19.07 2.75
C ARG A 130 4.37 -17.72 3.02
N ASN A 131 3.59 -17.24 2.06
CA ASN A 131 2.86 -15.98 2.18
C ASN A 131 1.77 -16.02 3.26
N ALA A 132 1.10 -17.17 3.44
CA ALA A 132 0.06 -17.33 4.46
C ALA A 132 0.59 -17.41 5.90
N LEU A 133 1.87 -17.76 6.08
CA LEU A 133 2.48 -17.84 7.41
C LEU A 133 2.55 -16.46 8.08
N ARG A 134 2.09 -16.40 9.33
CA ARG A 134 2.30 -15.26 10.23
C ARG A 134 3.64 -15.41 10.92
N SER A 135 4.43 -14.33 10.93
CA SER A 135 5.70 -14.26 11.65
C SER A 135 5.96 -12.84 12.09
N ALA A 136 6.57 -12.69 13.27
CA ALA A 136 7.10 -11.42 13.77
C ALA A 136 8.53 -11.15 13.28
N THR A 137 9.11 -12.05 12.49
CA THR A 137 10.45 -11.90 11.90
C THR A 137 10.40 -11.78 10.39
N ALA A 138 11.46 -11.20 9.83
CA ALA A 138 11.65 -11.12 8.39
C ALA A 138 11.63 -12.51 7.74
N ARG A 139 10.93 -12.64 6.62
CA ARG A 139 10.78 -13.92 5.90
C ARG A 139 10.62 -13.73 4.40
N LEU A 140 11.13 -14.68 3.63
CA LEU A 140 10.85 -14.79 2.21
C LEU A 140 9.46 -15.41 1.99
N ILE A 141 8.73 -14.83 1.05
CA ILE A 141 7.42 -15.30 0.58
C ILE A 141 7.44 -15.63 -0.92
N SER A 142 8.56 -15.46 -1.61
CA SER A 142 8.72 -15.90 -3.00
C SER A 142 9.01 -17.41 -3.09
N THR A 143 8.71 -17.98 -4.26
CA THR A 143 9.16 -19.33 -4.63
C THR A 143 10.68 -19.35 -4.86
N GLU A 144 11.29 -20.54 -4.86
CA GLU A 144 12.70 -20.71 -5.24
C GLU A 144 12.97 -20.40 -6.73
N ALA A 145 11.93 -20.46 -7.58
CA ALA A 145 12.02 -20.14 -9.00
C ALA A 145 11.90 -18.63 -9.29
N SER A 146 11.43 -17.84 -8.31
CA SER A 146 11.32 -16.39 -8.45
C SER A 146 12.70 -15.76 -8.59
N ARG A 147 12.91 -14.99 -9.66
CA ARG A 147 14.16 -14.25 -9.88
C ARG A 147 14.28 -13.04 -8.96
N VAL A 148 13.14 -12.46 -8.60
CA VAL A 148 13.02 -11.35 -7.64
C VAL A 148 12.63 -11.95 -6.29
N ALA A 149 13.41 -11.67 -5.26
CA ALA A 149 13.05 -12.06 -3.90
C ALA A 149 11.82 -11.25 -3.44
N VAL A 150 10.80 -11.90 -2.90
CA VAL A 150 9.68 -11.20 -2.27
C VAL A 150 9.70 -11.53 -0.79
N ALA A 151 9.71 -10.51 0.06
CA ALA A 151 9.84 -10.67 1.50
C ALA A 151 8.77 -9.90 2.28
N VAL A 152 8.50 -10.36 3.50
CA VAL A 152 7.88 -9.55 4.55
C VAL A 152 8.98 -9.19 5.53
N VAL A 153 9.17 -7.90 5.78
CA VAL A 153 10.19 -7.36 6.69
C VAL A 153 9.49 -6.43 7.68
N PRO A 154 9.30 -6.86 8.94
CA PRO A 154 8.67 -6.00 9.95
C PRO A 154 9.46 -4.71 10.17
N THR A 155 8.77 -3.59 10.29
CA THR A 155 9.39 -2.30 10.64
C THR A 155 9.36 -2.09 12.16
N ASP A 156 10.41 -1.49 12.70
CA ASP A 156 10.49 -1.02 14.08
C ASP A 156 10.97 0.43 14.04
N GLU A 157 10.01 1.35 13.86
CA GLU A 157 10.30 2.77 13.71
C GLU A 157 10.87 3.34 15.01
N GLU A 158 10.38 2.87 16.16
CA GLU A 158 10.86 3.26 17.48
C GLU A 158 12.33 2.85 17.71
N LEU A 159 12.72 1.63 17.33
CA LEU A 159 14.11 1.17 17.41
C LEU A 159 15.04 1.98 16.50
N GLU A 160 14.60 2.31 15.29
CA GLU A 160 15.39 3.15 14.37
C GLU A 160 15.61 4.55 14.96
N ILE A 161 14.54 5.18 15.49
CA ILE A 161 14.63 6.48 16.16
C ILE A 161 15.58 6.41 17.37
N ALA A 162 15.46 5.36 18.20
CA ALA A 162 16.32 5.15 19.35
C ALA A 162 17.79 4.96 18.95
N SER A 163 18.04 4.17 17.92
CA SER A 163 19.39 3.90 17.40
C SER A 163 20.04 5.17 16.86
N GLN A 164 19.31 5.95 16.05
CA GLN A 164 19.81 7.24 15.55
C GLN A 164 20.07 8.24 16.68
N THR A 165 19.17 8.31 17.67
CA THR A 165 19.33 9.17 18.85
C THR A 165 20.59 8.77 19.64
N TYR A 166 20.79 7.48 19.88
CA TYR A 166 21.97 6.96 20.57
C TYR A 166 23.26 7.30 19.83
N HIS A 167 23.29 7.10 18.51
CA HIS A 167 24.45 7.46 17.68
C HIS A 167 24.75 8.95 17.71
N LEU A 168 23.73 9.82 17.74
CA LEU A 168 23.92 11.26 17.81
C LEU A 168 24.51 11.73 19.14
N VAL A 169 24.09 11.13 20.27
CA VAL A 169 24.54 11.54 21.61
C VAL A 169 25.82 10.84 22.09
N SER A 170 26.22 9.76 21.42
CA SER A 170 27.42 8.97 21.76
C SER A 170 28.63 9.25 20.86
N ALA A 171 28.48 10.12 19.86
CA ALA A 171 29.55 10.62 18.99
C ALA A 171 30.27 11.82 19.63
#